data_AF-A0A0C1UAE8-F1
#
_entry.id   AF-A0A0C1UAE8-F1
#
_cell.length_a   1.000
_cell.length_b   1.000
_cell.length_c   1.000
_cell.angle_alpha   90.00
_cell.angle_beta   90.00
_cell.angle_gamma   90.00
#
_symmetry.space_group_name_H-M   'P 1'
#
loop_
_entity.id
_entity.type
_entity.pdbx_description
1 polymer ?
#
loop_
_entity_poly.entity_id
_entity_poly.type
_entity_poly.pdbx_seq_one_letter_code
_entity_poly.pdbx_strand_id
1 'polypeptide(L)'
;MHVENFGIVGIYDAEDGLTGELKYLAGKLFSNKRCDLCDVTHGWNPFGKRKWKKAIEKESLSISLIHRNQASDLHKKVAGSLPAIICNTSGKWECILNSSELKRLKNNPEEIIEIINNFTD
;
A
#
# COMPACT_ATOMS: atom_id res chain seq x y z
N MET A 1 7.48 25.29 12.87
CA MET A 1 6.79 24.16 12.22
C MET A 1 7.84 23.42 11.43
N HIS A 2 8.48 22.41 12.02
CA HIS A 2 9.31 21.48 11.25
C HIS A 2 8.33 20.54 10.58
N VAL A 3 8.07 20.76 9.29
CA VAL A 3 7.46 19.72 8.46
C VAL A 3 8.55 18.69 8.25
N GLU A 4 8.67 17.72 9.15
CA GLU A 4 9.43 16.52 8.83
C GLU A 4 8.73 15.90 7.62
N ASN A 5 9.43 15.86 6.50
CA ASN A 5 8.81 15.49 5.23
C ASN A 5 8.71 13.96 5.19
N PHE A 6 7.69 13.40 5.83
CA PHE A 6 7.45 11.96 5.86
C PHE A 6 7.06 11.48 4.45
N GLY A 7 7.67 10.38 4.01
CA GLY A 7 7.35 9.73 2.74
C GLY A 7 6.79 8.34 2.98
N ILE A 8 5.49 8.12 2.72
CA ILE A 8 4.88 6.79 2.87
C ILE A 8 4.85 6.09 1.52
N VAL A 9 5.29 4.83 1.48
CA VAL A 9 5.33 4.01 0.27
C VAL A 9 4.64 2.66 0.50
N GLY A 10 3.59 2.38 -0.26
CA GLY A 10 2.99 1.04 -0.35
C GLY A 10 3.57 0.28 -1.54
N ILE A 11 4.11 -0.91 -1.29
CA ILE A 11 4.77 -1.75 -2.29
C ILE A 11 3.91 -2.98 -2.55
N TYR A 12 3.41 -3.13 -3.78
CA TYR A 12 2.70 -4.32 -4.21
C TYR A 12 3.66 -5.49 -4.47
N ASP A 13 3.25 -6.73 -4.18
CA ASP A 13 3.94 -7.93 -4.67
C ASP A 13 3.48 -8.29 -6.10
N ALA A 14 3.65 -7.34 -7.02
CA ALA A 14 3.35 -7.47 -8.46
C ALA A 14 4.33 -6.62 -9.29
N GLU A 15 4.53 -6.98 -10.56
CA GLU A 15 5.42 -6.28 -11.51
C GLU A 15 4.61 -5.35 -12.46
N ASP A 16 5.24 -4.28 -12.98
CA ASP A 16 4.67 -3.21 -13.86
C ASP A 16 3.93 -3.65 -15.13
N GLY A 17 3.82 -4.94 -15.46
CA GLY A 17 3.05 -5.42 -16.62
C GLY A 17 1.54 -5.09 -16.60
N LEU A 18 1.10 -4.27 -15.65
CA LEU A 18 -0.27 -3.81 -15.38
C LEU A 18 -0.47 -2.31 -15.67
N THR A 19 0.49 -1.63 -16.30
CA THR A 19 0.39 -0.19 -16.57
C THR A 19 -0.34 0.09 -17.89
N GLY A 20 -1.60 0.54 -17.79
CA GLY A 20 -2.25 1.23 -18.90
C GLY A 20 -3.77 1.19 -18.81
N GLU A 21 -4.36 2.15 -18.09
CA GLU A 21 -5.75 2.67 -18.07
C GLU A 21 -7.00 1.76 -18.18
N LEU A 22 -6.89 0.49 -18.58
CA LEU A 22 -7.96 -0.50 -18.73
C LEU A 22 -7.32 -1.86 -18.44
N LYS A 23 -7.85 -2.66 -17.52
CA LYS A 23 -9.06 -3.39 -17.85
C LYS A 23 -9.93 -3.56 -16.63
N TYR A 24 -11.10 -2.95 -16.72
CA TYR A 24 -12.39 -3.33 -16.16
C TYR A 24 -12.74 -4.85 -16.24
N LEU A 25 -11.83 -5.69 -16.77
CA LEU A 25 -11.95 -7.12 -16.96
C LEU A 25 -11.08 -7.80 -15.90
N ALA A 26 -11.62 -7.92 -14.69
CA ALA A 26 -11.24 -8.94 -13.72
C ALA A 26 -11.60 -10.37 -14.23
N GLY A 27 -11.53 -10.59 -15.53
CA GLY A 27 -11.82 -11.85 -16.19
C GLY A 27 -10.51 -12.57 -16.48
N LYS A 28 -10.25 -13.60 -15.67
CA LYS A 28 -9.73 -14.89 -16.18
C LYS A 28 -8.21 -15.11 -16.25
N LEU A 29 -7.32 -14.17 -15.93
CA LEU A 29 -5.88 -14.41 -16.17
C LEU A 29 -4.85 -13.87 -15.16
N PHE A 30 -5.22 -13.49 -13.94
CA PHE A 30 -4.22 -13.43 -12.86
C PHE A 30 -4.08 -14.80 -12.22
N SER A 31 -3.22 -15.60 -12.85
CA SER A 31 -2.70 -16.86 -12.32
C SER A 31 -2.26 -16.70 -10.86
N ASN A 32 -3.09 -17.21 -9.96
CA ASN A 32 -2.75 -17.83 -8.69
C ASN A 32 -1.91 -17.06 -7.64
N LYS A 33 -1.71 -15.73 -7.75
CA LYS A 33 -1.10 -14.92 -6.68
C LYS A 33 -2.04 -13.79 -6.25
N ARG A 34 -2.68 -13.95 -5.08
CA ARG A 34 -3.52 -12.90 -4.46
C ARG A 34 -2.60 -11.91 -3.75
N CYS A 35 -2.50 -10.68 -4.25
CA CYS A 35 -1.79 -9.60 -3.55
C CYS A 35 -2.79 -8.86 -2.66
N ASP A 36 -2.64 -8.98 -1.34
CA ASP A 36 -3.59 -8.40 -0.37
C ASP A 36 -3.65 -6.86 -0.44
N LEU A 37 -2.53 -6.18 -0.77
CA LEU A 37 -2.53 -4.73 -0.96
C LEU A 37 -3.30 -4.31 -2.22
N CYS A 38 -3.23 -5.10 -3.30
CA CYS A 38 -4.07 -4.87 -4.49
C CYS A 38 -5.57 -5.03 -4.16
N ASP A 39 -5.94 -5.96 -3.27
CA ASP A 39 -7.33 -6.12 -2.83
C ASP A 39 -7.80 -4.93 -1.99
N VAL A 40 -6.93 -4.34 -1.17
CA VAL A 40 -7.24 -3.14 -0.37
C VAL A 40 -7.45 -1.90 -1.27
N THR A 41 -6.56 -1.69 -2.25
CA THR A 41 -6.55 -0.46 -3.06
C THR A 41 -7.40 -0.55 -4.33
N HIS A 42 -7.54 -1.76 -4.90
CA HIS A 42 -8.20 -2.03 -6.18
C HIS A 42 -9.23 -3.17 -6.14
N GLY A 43 -9.47 -3.79 -4.99
CA GLY A 43 -10.30 -5.00 -4.89
C GLY A 43 -11.72 -4.82 -5.44
N TRP A 44 -12.34 -5.97 -5.74
CA TRP A 44 -13.68 -6.08 -6.37
C TRP A 44 -14.81 -5.46 -5.52
N ASN A 45 -14.56 -5.14 -4.25
CA ASN A 45 -15.50 -4.47 -3.37
C ASN A 45 -15.40 -2.94 -3.55
N PRO A 46 -16.34 -2.28 -4.29
CA PRO A 46 -16.28 -0.84 -4.53
C PRO A 46 -16.32 0.00 -3.24
N PHE A 47 -16.80 -0.58 -2.13
CA PHE A 47 -16.79 0.04 -0.81
C PHE A 47 -15.39 0.15 -0.21
N GLY A 48 -14.52 -0.84 -0.38
CA GLY A 48 -13.14 -0.84 0.13
C GLY A 48 -12.29 0.25 -0.53
N LYS A 49 -12.30 0.29 -1.87
CA LYS A 49 -11.65 1.35 -2.66
C LYS A 49 -12.13 2.75 -2.29
N ARG A 50 -13.43 2.93 -2.09
CA ARG A 50 -14.00 4.24 -1.71
C ARG A 50 -13.64 4.62 -0.28
N LYS A 51 -13.58 3.66 0.64
CA LYS A 51 -13.14 3.88 2.03
C LYS A 51 -11.66 4.27 2.09
N TRP A 52 -10.79 3.55 1.39
CA TRP A 52 -9.37 3.87 1.26
C TRP A 52 -9.15 5.29 0.75
N LYS A 53 -9.76 5.65 -0.39
CA LYS A 53 -9.66 7.01 -0.94
C LYS A 53 -10.16 8.08 0.02
N LYS A 54 -11.35 7.89 0.60
CA LYS A 54 -11.93 8.84 1.55
C LYS A 54 -11.07 9.05 2.79
N ALA A 55 -10.46 7.99 3.29
CA ALA A 55 -9.67 8.06 4.52
C ALA A 55 -8.28 8.67 4.24
N ILE A 56 -7.65 8.41 3.08
CA ILE A 56 -6.48 9.17 2.65
C ILE A 56 -6.80 10.66 2.50
N GLU A 57 -7.90 11.00 1.82
CA GLU A 57 -8.32 12.40 1.63
C GLU A 57 -8.65 13.10 2.94
N LYS A 58 -9.28 12.41 3.89
CA LYS A 58 -9.64 12.95 5.22
C LYS A 58 -8.41 13.25 6.07
N GLU A 59 -7.42 12.37 6.04
CA GLU A 59 -6.23 12.44 6.90
C GLU A 59 -5.06 13.20 6.21
N SER A 60 -5.27 13.73 4.99
CA SER A 60 -4.24 14.44 4.20
C SER A 60 -2.94 13.64 4.02
N LEU A 61 -3.02 12.31 4.06
CA LEU A 61 -1.87 11.41 3.91
C LEU A 61 -1.41 11.35 2.45
N SER A 62 -0.10 11.45 2.23
CA SER A 62 0.51 11.22 0.92
C SER A 62 1.17 9.86 0.88
N ILE A 63 0.48 8.87 0.29
CA ILE A 63 0.97 7.50 0.13
C ILE A 63 1.30 7.24 -1.33
N SER A 64 2.57 7.00 -1.64
CA SER A 64 3.02 6.57 -2.97
C SER A 64 2.87 5.06 -3.11
N LEU A 65 2.15 4.60 -4.13
CA LEU A 65 1.93 3.18 -4.39
C LEU A 65 2.79 2.74 -5.57
N ILE A 66 3.67 1.77 -5.35
CA ILE A 66 4.64 1.29 -6.36
C ILE A 66 4.63 -0.24 -6.48
N HIS A 67 5.04 -0.74 -7.64
CA HIS A 67 5.24 -2.16 -7.90
C HIS A 67 6.58 -2.66 -7.35
N ARG A 68 6.70 -3.98 -7.14
CA ARG A 68 7.90 -4.62 -6.60
C ARG A 68 9.17 -4.28 -7.40
N ASN A 69 9.07 -4.19 -8.72
CA ASN A 69 10.18 -3.86 -9.62
C ASN A 69 10.56 -2.37 -9.56
N GLN A 70 9.66 -1.49 -9.09
CA GLN A 70 9.93 -0.07 -8.88
C GLN A 70 10.56 0.20 -7.51
N ALA A 71 10.42 -0.74 -6.56
CA ALA A 71 11.03 -0.63 -5.25
C ALA A 71 12.56 -0.83 -5.30
N SER A 72 13.30 0.08 -4.66
CA SER A 72 14.75 -0.06 -4.45
C SER A 72 15.07 -1.27 -3.56
N ASP A 73 16.33 -1.71 -3.56
CA ASP A 73 16.76 -2.80 -2.68
C ASP A 73 16.64 -2.43 -1.20
N LEU A 74 16.83 -1.15 -0.86
CA LEU A 74 16.58 -0.65 0.50
C LEU A 74 15.12 -0.81 0.89
N HIS A 75 14.18 -0.42 0.01
CA HIS A 75 12.74 -0.57 0.27
C HIS A 75 12.36 -2.04 0.47
N LYS A 76 12.86 -2.95 -0.37
CA LYS A 76 12.61 -4.39 -0.25
C LYS A 76 13.19 -4.96 1.04
N LYS A 77 14.40 -4.54 1.41
CA LYS A 77 15.06 -4.96 2.65
C LYS A 77 14.29 -4.51 3.89
N VAL A 78 13.82 -3.26 3.91
CA VAL A 78 13.02 -2.70 5.01
C VAL A 78 11.67 -3.40 5.09
N ALA A 79 11.00 -3.61 3.96
CA ALA A 79 9.73 -4.32 3.90
C ALA A 79 9.83 -5.78 4.36
N GLY A 80 10.96 -6.45 4.08
CA GLY A 80 11.21 -7.86 4.38
C GLY A 80 10.40 -8.81 3.48
N SER A 81 9.07 -8.75 3.59
CA SER A 81 8.11 -9.50 2.76
C SER A 81 7.11 -8.56 2.09
N LEU A 82 6.74 -8.84 0.84
CA LEU A 82 5.77 -8.05 0.10
C LEU A 82 4.40 -8.76 0.02
N PRO A 83 3.29 -8.02 -0.11
CA PRO A 83 3.20 -6.55 -0.11
C PRO A 83 3.52 -5.94 1.26
N ALA A 84 3.88 -4.66 1.29
CA ALA A 84 4.19 -3.95 2.54
C ALA A 84 3.91 -2.44 2.42
N ILE A 85 3.75 -1.78 3.56
CA ILE A 85 3.74 -0.31 3.68
C ILE A 85 4.95 0.08 4.53
N ILE A 86 5.77 0.97 3.99
CA ILE A 86 6.96 1.51 4.65
C ILE A 86 6.86 3.04 4.72
N CYS A 87 7.55 3.66 5.67
CA CYS A 87 7.66 5.11 5.75
C CYS A 87 9.11 5.56 5.86
N ASN A 88 9.39 6.74 5.35
CA ASN A 88 10.62 7.47 5.61
C ASN A 88 10.37 8.54 6.66
N THR A 89 11.07 8.44 7.78
CA THR A 89 11.10 9.46 8.83
C THR A 89 12.51 10.01 8.91
N SER A 90 12.70 11.26 8.51
CA SER A 90 13.98 11.98 8.56
C SER A 90 15.16 11.18 8.01
N GLY A 91 14.95 10.51 6.87
CA GLY A 91 15.97 9.74 6.15
C GLY A 91 16.07 8.26 6.55
N LYS A 92 15.35 7.81 7.57
CA LYS A 92 15.29 6.40 7.96
C LYS A 92 14.02 5.74 7.47
N TRP A 93 14.16 4.57 6.84
CA TRP A 93 13.04 3.78 6.36
C TRP A 93 12.65 2.71 7.37
N GLU A 94 11.36 2.63 7.67
CA GLU A 94 10.78 1.66 8.61
C GLU A 94 9.55 0.99 8.00
N CYS A 95 9.30 -0.27 8.37
CA CYS A 95 8.10 -0.99 7.93
C CYS A 95 6.97 -0.76 8.92
N ILE A 96 5.87 -0.19 8.41
CA ILE A 96 4.64 0.06 9.19
C ILE A 96 3.78 -1.20 9.19
N LEU A 97 3.57 -1.79 8.01
CA LEU A 97 2.73 -2.97 7.83
C LEU A 97 3.38 -3.95 6.87
N ASN A 98 3.59 -5.18 7.33
CA ASN A 98 4.11 -6.25 6.49
C ASN A 98 2.99 -7.07 5.81
N SER A 99 3.39 -8.02 4.97
CA SER A 99 2.47 -8.88 4.21
C SER A 99 1.44 -9.62 5.07
N SER A 100 1.83 -10.09 6.25
CA SER A 100 0.95 -10.85 7.14
C SER A 100 -0.10 -9.97 7.80
N GLU A 101 0.29 -8.75 8.19
CA GLU A 101 -0.60 -7.76 8.79
C GLU A 101 -1.60 -7.23 7.75
N LEU A 102 -1.12 -6.91 6.55
CA LEU A 102 -1.99 -6.49 5.43
C LEU A 102 -3.02 -7.57 5.09
N LYS A 103 -2.61 -8.84 5.07
CA LYS A 103 -3.52 -9.97 4.85
C LYS A 103 -4.60 -10.08 5.92
N ARG A 104 -4.28 -9.80 7.18
CA ARG A 104 -5.25 -9.78 8.30
C ARG A 104 -6.22 -8.60 8.17
N LEU A 105 -5.70 -7.44 7.77
CA LEU A 105 -6.43 -6.17 7.70
C LEU A 105 -7.12 -5.91 6.36
N LYS A 106 -7.04 -6.83 5.40
CA LYS A 106 -7.53 -6.63 4.02
C LYS A 106 -8.99 -6.17 3.90
N ASN A 107 -9.83 -6.48 4.89
CA ASN A 107 -11.25 -6.09 4.92
C ASN A 107 -11.51 -4.82 5.76
N ASN A 108 -10.49 -4.28 6.43
CA ASN A 108 -10.55 -3.16 7.37
C ASN A 108 -9.59 -2.03 6.95
N PRO A 109 -9.85 -1.33 5.83
CA PRO A 109 -8.95 -0.27 5.33
C PRO A 109 -8.84 0.94 6.29
N GLU A 110 -9.82 1.16 7.16
CA GLU A 110 -9.79 2.24 8.15
C GLU A 110 -8.75 1.96 9.25
N GLU A 111 -8.61 0.70 9.67
CA GLU A 111 -7.61 0.26 10.66
C GLU A 111 -6.18 0.39 10.11
N ILE A 112 -5.99 0.12 8.80
CA ILE A 112 -4.70 0.36 8.13
C ILE A 112 -4.31 1.84 8.21
N ILE A 113 -5.27 2.74 8.00
CA ILE A 113 -5.01 4.18 7.99
C ILE A 113 -4.77 4.72 9.40
N GLU A 114 -5.49 4.21 10.39
CA GLU A 114 -5.24 4.51 11.80
C GLU A 114 -3.81 4.10 12.22
N ILE A 115 -3.37 2.90 11.82
CA ILE A 115 -2.00 2.44 12.08
C ILE A 115 -0.97 3.35 11.42
N ILE A 116 -1.20 3.77 10.17
CA ILE A 116 -0.31 4.68 9.46
C ILE A 116 -0.23 6.03 10.18
N ASN A 117 -1.37 6.61 10.55
CA ASN A 117 -1.43 7.89 11.28
C ASN A 117 -0.65 7.81 12.60
N ASN A 118 -0.94 6.79 13.43
CA ASN A 118 -0.27 6.59 14.72
C ASN A 118 1.24 6.38 14.61
N PHE A 119 1.74 5.96 13.43
CA PHE A 119 3.17 5.82 13.17
C PHE A 119 3.83 7.14 12.76
N THR A 120 3.04 8.08 12.25
CA THR A 120 3.50 9.37 11.71
C THR A 120 3.20 10.59 12.59
N ASP A 121 2.40 10.43 13.64
CA ASP A 121 2.21 11.39 14.75
C ASP A 121 3.42 11.44 15.69
#